data_AF-A0A926WBU5-F1
#
_entry.id   AF-A0A926WBU5-F1
#
_cell.length_a   1.000
_cell.length_b   1.000
_cell.length_c   1.000
_cell.angle_alpha   90.00
_cell.angle_beta   90.00
_cell.angle_gamma   90.00
#
_symmetry.space_group_name_H-M   'P 1'
#
loop_
_entity.id
_entity.type
_entity.pdbx_description
1 polymer ?
#
loop_
_entity_poly.entity_id
_entity_poly.type
_entity_poly.pdbx_seq_one_letter_code
_entity_poly.pdbx_strand_id
1 'polypeptide(L)'
;MRFPWWELRYQHTSAIRVRLQERYAPATANKALSALRRVLQECWRLGLMDVESYQRAADLSNIQGETIPAGRDISPGEVWALMADCTKCDRNIDYRDAAVLAVLLVGLRRSEVVSLDLGNYGVWQRS
;
A
#
# COMPACT_ATOMS: atom_id res chain seq x y z
N MET A 1 -29.27 2.58 0.87
CA MET A 1 -29.25 1.63 2.01
C MET A 1 -28.32 2.19 3.08
N ARG A 2 -28.77 2.31 4.34
CA ARG A 2 -27.96 2.76 5.48
C ARG A 2 -27.75 1.55 6.39
N PHE A 3 -26.50 1.22 6.70
CA PHE A 3 -26.17 0.11 7.60
C PHE A 3 -25.85 0.67 9.00
N PRO A 4 -26.44 0.16 10.09
CA PRO A 4 -26.25 0.69 11.44
C PRO A 4 -24.93 0.17 12.06
N TRP A 5 -23.81 0.79 11.70
CA TRP A 5 -22.48 0.36 12.16
C TRP A 5 -22.32 0.33 13.68
N TRP A 6 -23.02 1.19 14.42
CA TRP A 6 -22.99 1.28 15.89
C TRP A 6 -23.68 0.10 16.61
N GLU A 7 -24.47 -0.70 15.88
CA GLU A 7 -25.12 -1.92 16.42
C GLU A 7 -24.21 -3.15 16.32
N LEU A 8 -23.04 -3.02 15.70
CA LEU A 8 -22.07 -4.10 15.68
C LEU A 8 -21.57 -4.42 17.09
N ARG A 9 -21.46 -5.71 17.36
CA ARG A 9 -20.96 -6.29 18.62
C ARG A 9 -19.87 -7.29 18.27
N TYR A 10 -19.14 -7.73 19.29
CA TYR A 10 -18.02 -8.68 19.11
C TYR A 10 -18.37 -9.91 18.27
N GLN A 11 -19.57 -10.48 18.45
CA GLN A 11 -20.03 -11.64 17.66
C GLN A 11 -20.11 -11.33 16.16
N HIS A 12 -20.63 -10.15 15.80
CA HIS A 12 -20.73 -9.70 14.42
C HIS A 12 -19.35 -9.46 13.82
N THR A 13 -18.47 -8.77 14.54
CA THR A 13 -17.14 -8.41 14.04
C THR A 13 -16.21 -9.63 13.96
N SER A 14 -16.36 -10.60 14.88
CA SER A 14 -15.69 -11.89 14.82
C SER A 14 -16.16 -12.72 13.61
N ALA A 15 -17.46 -12.76 13.32
CA ALA A 15 -17.98 -13.42 12.12
C ALA A 15 -17.43 -12.76 10.82
N ILE A 16 -17.37 -11.43 10.78
CA ILE A 16 -16.75 -10.69 9.67
C ILE A 16 -15.27 -11.07 9.51
N ARG A 17 -14.52 -11.16 10.60
CA ARG A 17 -13.10 -11.59 10.58
C ARG A 17 -12.94 -12.96 9.94
N VAL A 18 -13.75 -13.94 10.33
CA VAL A 18 -13.72 -15.30 9.73
C VAL A 18 -14.02 -15.25 8.24
N ARG A 19 -15.07 -14.54 7.83
CA ARG A 19 -15.43 -14.39 6.41
C ARG A 19 -14.34 -13.70 5.58
N LEU A 20 -13.67 -12.71 6.14
CA LEU A 20 -12.55 -12.04 5.47
C LEU A 20 -11.34 -12.97 5.32
N GLN A 21 -11.07 -13.80 6.33
CA GLN A 21 -10.01 -14.80 6.31
C GLN A 21 -10.26 -15.88 5.23
N GLU A 22 -11.51 -16.32 5.05
CA GLU A 22 -11.87 -17.31 4.03
C GLU A 22 -11.76 -16.77 2.59
N ARG A 23 -11.96 -15.46 2.41
CA ARG A 23 -12.12 -14.86 1.07
C ARG A 23 -10.88 -14.14 0.54
N TYR A 24 -10.00 -13.66 1.42
CA TYR A 24 -8.91 -12.77 1.04
C TYR A 24 -7.58 -13.21 1.65
N ALA A 25 -6.49 -12.83 0.97
CA ALA A 25 -5.15 -12.94 1.54
C ALA A 25 -5.05 -12.17 2.88
N PRO A 26 -4.22 -12.63 3.83
CA PRO A 26 -4.11 -12.05 5.17
C PRO A 26 -3.91 -10.53 5.19
N ALA A 27 -3.05 -9.99 4.31
CA ALA A 27 -2.81 -8.55 4.21
C ALA A 27 -4.08 -7.76 3.84
N THR A 28 -4.84 -8.24 2.86
CA THR A 28 -6.09 -7.62 2.40
C THR A 28 -7.17 -7.73 3.48
N ALA A 29 -7.31 -8.89 4.11
CA ALA A 29 -8.26 -9.10 5.19
C ALA A 29 -7.96 -8.18 6.40
N ASN A 30 -6.69 -8.07 6.81
CA ASN A 30 -6.26 -7.18 7.89
C ASN A 30 -6.46 -5.69 7.57
N LYS A 31 -6.31 -5.29 6.29
CA LYS A 31 -6.66 -3.92 5.84
C LYS A 31 -8.15 -3.64 6.03
N ALA A 32 -9.02 -4.59 5.68
CA ALA A 32 -10.47 -4.46 5.90
C ALA A 32 -10.82 -4.42 7.40
N LEU A 33 -10.19 -5.26 8.24
CA LEU A 33 -10.35 -5.21 9.70
C LEU A 33 -9.91 -3.86 10.28
N SER A 34 -8.83 -3.28 9.75
CA SER A 34 -8.37 -1.95 10.17
C SER A 34 -9.38 -0.87 9.83
N ALA A 35 -9.98 -0.91 8.63
CA ALA A 35 -11.07 -0.01 8.25
C ALA A 35 -12.29 -0.19 9.18
N LEU A 36 -12.68 -1.43 9.48
CA LEU A 36 -13.79 -1.71 10.40
C LEU A 36 -13.56 -1.11 11.79
N ARG A 37 -12.37 -1.31 12.37
CA ARG A 37 -12.01 -0.72 13.69
C ARG A 37 -12.09 0.81 13.67
N ARG A 38 -11.69 1.45 12.56
CA ARG A 38 -11.78 2.92 12.41
C ARG A 38 -13.22 3.40 12.30
N VAL A 39 -14.08 2.68 11.55
CA VAL A 39 -15.52 3.02 11.48
C VAL A 39 -16.19 2.93 12.85
N LEU A 40 -15.88 1.88 13.62
CA LEU A 40 -16.39 1.72 14.99
C LEU A 40 -15.86 2.82 15.93
N GLN A 41 -14.61 3.22 15.76
CA GLN A 41 -14.02 4.35 16.50
C GLN A 41 -14.78 5.66 16.23
N GLU A 42 -15.13 5.94 14.97
CA GLU A 42 -15.92 7.13 14.62
C GLU A 42 -17.36 7.05 15.16
N CYS A 43 -17.98 5.87 15.16
CA CYS A 43 -19.31 5.70 15.79
C CYS A 43 -19.28 6.05 17.29
N TRP A 44 -18.23 5.63 18.00
CA TRP A 44 -18.02 6.01 19.40
C TRP A 44 -17.79 7.51 19.57
N ARG A 45 -16.92 8.12 18.73
CA ARG A 45 -16.66 9.58 18.77
C ARG A 45 -17.91 10.42 18.55
N LEU A 46 -18.82 9.95 17.70
CA LEU A 46 -20.11 10.58 17.43
C LEU A 46 -21.17 10.29 18.52
N GLY A 47 -20.83 9.53 19.56
CA GLY A 47 -21.76 9.18 20.65
C GLY A 47 -22.82 8.16 20.27
N LEU A 48 -22.68 7.47 19.13
CA LEU A 48 -23.63 6.44 18.67
C LEU A 48 -23.41 5.09 19.37
N MET A 49 -22.27 4.92 20.01
CA MET A 49 -21.86 3.69 20.68
C MET A 49 -21.08 4.03 21.95
N ASP A 50 -21.30 3.28 23.03
CA ASP A 50 -20.55 3.42 24.26
C ASP A 50 -19.12 2.86 24.14
N VAL A 51 -18.25 3.25 25.07
CA VAL A 51 -16.84 2.86 25.05
C VAL A 51 -16.63 1.36 25.24
N GLU A 52 -17.49 0.67 26.01
CA GLU A 52 -17.36 -0.75 26.29
C GLU A 52 -17.74 -1.58 25.06
N SER A 53 -18.88 -1.26 24.44
CA SER A 53 -19.32 -1.85 23.17
C SER A 53 -18.27 -1.64 22.09
N TYR A 54 -17.67 -0.44 21.99
CA TYR A 54 -16.58 -0.16 21.07
C TYR A 54 -15.37 -1.06 21.31
N GLN A 55 -14.86 -1.07 22.54
CA GLN A 55 -13.66 -1.84 22.89
C GLN A 55 -13.86 -3.33 22.59
N ARG A 56 -15.00 -3.90 23.01
CA ARG A 56 -15.33 -5.30 22.72
C ARG A 56 -15.50 -5.57 21.22
N ALA A 57 -16.17 -4.69 20.46
CA ALA A 57 -16.40 -4.91 19.04
C ALA A 57 -15.13 -4.77 18.19
N ALA A 58 -14.19 -3.90 18.60
CA ALA A 58 -12.94 -3.64 17.90
C ALA A 58 -11.79 -4.59 18.28
N ASP A 59 -11.93 -5.34 19.39
CA ASP A 59 -10.96 -6.32 19.88
C ASP A 59 -10.91 -7.58 18.99
N LEU A 60 -10.31 -7.41 17.83
CA LEU A 60 -10.10 -8.47 16.85
C LEU A 60 -8.60 -8.68 16.69
N SER A 61 -8.13 -9.92 16.80
CA SER A 61 -6.76 -10.26 16.45
C SER A 61 -6.55 -10.15 14.93
N ASN A 62 -5.36 -9.73 14.51
CA ASN A 62 -5.01 -9.80 13.10
C ASN A 62 -4.95 -11.25 12.64
N ILE A 63 -5.37 -11.48 11.39
CA ILE A 63 -5.26 -12.76 10.71
C ILE A 63 -3.79 -12.97 10.38
N GLN A 64 -3.23 -14.08 10.86
CA GLN A 64 -1.86 -14.46 10.59
C GLN A 64 -1.76 -15.10 9.20
N GLY A 65 -0.65 -14.85 8.53
CA GLY A 65 -0.27 -15.61 7.35
C GLY A 65 0.95 -15.00 6.67
N GLU A 66 1.70 -15.86 6.01
CA GLU A 66 2.91 -15.48 5.30
C GLU A 66 2.56 -15.14 3.85
N THR A 67 3.13 -14.04 3.36
CA THR A 67 3.07 -13.70 1.94
C THR A 67 4.49 -13.69 1.44
N ILE A 68 4.76 -14.43 0.36
CA ILE A 68 6.05 -14.37 -0.31
C ILE A 68 6.23 -12.92 -0.80
N PRO A 69 7.35 -12.25 -0.48
CA PRO A 69 7.60 -10.89 -0.95
C PRO A 69 7.40 -10.83 -2.47
N ALA A 70 6.60 -9.86 -2.93
CA ALA A 70 6.26 -9.72 -4.35
C ALA A 70 7.46 -9.36 -5.24
N GLY A 71 8.61 -9.02 -4.64
CA GLY A 71 9.84 -8.72 -5.33
C GLY A 71 11.04 -8.91 -4.43
N ARG A 72 12.21 -8.88 -5.06
CA ARG A 72 13.52 -8.86 -4.39
C ARG A 72 14.31 -7.66 -4.87
N ASP A 73 15.37 -7.35 -4.15
CA ASP A 73 16.35 -6.40 -4.62
C ASP A 73 17.07 -6.95 -5.87
N ILE A 74 17.38 -6.05 -6.80
CA ILE A 74 18.08 -6.38 -8.04
C ILE A 74 19.58 -6.18 -7.85
N SER A 75 20.38 -7.15 -8.29
CA SER A 75 21.83 -7.06 -8.15
C SER A 75 22.40 -5.99 -9.08
N PRO A 76 23.59 -5.42 -8.77
CA PRO A 76 24.23 -4.47 -9.67
C PRO A 76 24.41 -5.02 -11.10
N GLY A 77 24.71 -6.32 -11.25
CA GLY A 77 24.83 -6.95 -12.58
C GLY A 77 23.52 -6.94 -13.37
N GLU A 78 22.39 -7.14 -12.72
CA GLU A 78 21.07 -7.06 -13.35
C GLU A 78 20.71 -5.62 -13.72
N VAL A 79 21.06 -4.65 -12.87
CA VAL A 79 20.91 -3.23 -13.19
C VAL A 79 21.69 -2.89 -14.46
N TRP A 80 22.95 -3.30 -14.55
CA TRP A 80 23.76 -3.06 -15.75
C TRP A 80 23.18 -3.73 -16.99
N ALA A 81 22.69 -4.97 -16.86
CA ALA A 81 22.07 -5.68 -17.97
C ALA A 81 20.79 -4.97 -18.48
N LEU A 82 19.95 -4.46 -17.57
CA LEU A 82 18.76 -3.67 -17.90
C LEU A 82 19.13 -2.36 -18.60
N MET A 83 20.09 -1.61 -18.05
CA MET A 83 20.56 -0.36 -18.65
C MET A 83 21.15 -0.58 -20.04
N ALA A 84 21.93 -1.65 -20.23
CA ALA A 84 22.51 -2.00 -21.52
C ALA A 84 21.45 -2.42 -22.55
N ASP A 85 20.38 -3.11 -22.13
CA ASP A 85 19.25 -3.46 -22.99
C ASP A 85 18.50 -2.21 -23.48
N CYS A 86 18.30 -1.24 -22.58
CA CYS A 86 17.68 0.04 -22.92
C CYS A 86 18.48 0.87 -23.92
N THR A 87 19.74 0.59 -24.23
CA THR A 87 20.54 1.40 -25.17
C THR A 87 20.91 0.68 -26.47
N LYS A 88 20.31 -0.47 -26.77
CA LYS A 88 20.70 -1.32 -27.92
C LYS A 88 20.38 -0.76 -29.30
N CYS A 89 19.26 -0.06 -29.44
CA CYS A 89 18.70 0.29 -30.76
C CYS A 89 18.80 1.79 -31.11
N ASP A 90 19.43 2.60 -30.24
CA ASP A 90 19.70 4.04 -30.45
C ASP A 90 18.46 4.88 -30.84
N ARG A 91 17.31 4.61 -30.22
CA ARG A 91 16.07 5.37 -30.43
C ARG A 91 15.78 6.31 -29.27
N ASN A 92 14.99 7.35 -29.49
CA ASN A 92 14.57 8.25 -28.41
C ASN A 92 13.86 7.53 -27.25
N ILE A 93 13.14 6.44 -27.53
CA ILE A 93 12.48 5.62 -26.49
C ILE A 93 13.48 4.89 -25.60
N ASP A 94 14.59 4.46 -26.18
CA ASP A 94 15.67 3.71 -25.54
C ASP A 94 16.37 4.59 -24.48
N TYR A 95 16.72 5.83 -24.85
CA TYR A 95 17.28 6.83 -23.92
C TYR A 95 16.30 7.25 -22.83
N ARG A 96 15.00 7.40 -23.16
CA ARG A 96 13.97 7.72 -22.18
C ARG A 96 13.85 6.61 -21.14
N ASP A 97 13.79 5.37 -21.56
CA ASP A 97 13.61 4.23 -20.67
C ASP A 97 14.84 4.04 -19.76
N ALA A 98 16.05 4.24 -20.30
CA ALA A 98 17.28 4.28 -19.50
C ALA A 98 17.27 5.41 -18.44
N ALA A 99 16.83 6.62 -18.80
CA ALA A 99 16.69 7.72 -17.86
C ALA A 99 15.63 7.45 -16.77
N VAL A 100 14.48 6.88 -17.14
CA VAL A 100 13.42 6.48 -16.19
C VAL A 100 13.93 5.42 -15.22
N LEU A 101 14.64 4.39 -15.71
CA LEU A 101 15.27 3.38 -14.86
C LEU A 101 16.30 4.01 -13.90
N ALA A 102 17.17 4.88 -14.40
CA ALA A 102 18.15 5.56 -13.58
C ALA A 102 17.50 6.37 -12.44
N VAL A 103 16.41 7.07 -12.71
CA VAL A 103 15.66 7.83 -11.69
C VAL A 103 14.98 6.90 -10.68
N LEU A 104 14.37 5.81 -11.13
CA LEU A 104 13.76 4.82 -10.24
C LEU A 104 14.78 4.17 -9.29
N LEU A 105 16.02 3.94 -9.76
CA LEU A 105 17.10 3.35 -8.97
C LEU A 105 17.61 4.26 -7.84
N VAL A 106 17.36 5.57 -7.91
CA VAL A 106 17.65 6.51 -6.79
C VAL A 106 16.64 6.35 -5.64
N GLY A 107 15.57 5.56 -5.84
CA GLY A 107 14.59 5.22 -4.81
C GLY A 107 13.27 5.99 -4.90
N LEU A 108 13.04 6.73 -6.00
CA LEU A 108 11.74 7.36 -6.25
C LEU A 108 10.65 6.30 -6.47
N ARG A 109 9.47 6.56 -5.92
CA ARG A 109 8.28 5.74 -6.19
C ARG A 109 7.84 5.98 -7.63
N ARG A 110 7.28 4.95 -8.26
CA ARG A 110 6.73 5.06 -9.63
C ARG A 110 5.77 6.25 -9.81
N SER A 111 4.94 6.56 -8.80
CA SER A 111 4.04 7.71 -8.83
C SER A 111 4.76 9.06 -8.81
N GLU A 112 5.92 9.14 -8.16
CA GLU A 112 6.74 10.34 -8.10
C GLU A 112 7.41 10.58 -9.46
N VAL A 113 7.96 9.53 -10.08
CA VAL A 113 8.58 9.61 -11.41
C VAL A 113 7.58 10.07 -12.49
N VAL A 114 6.35 9.56 -12.46
CA VAL A 114 5.30 9.98 -13.39
C VAL A 114 4.92 11.45 -13.23
N SER A 115 5.11 12.01 -12.03
CA SER A 115 4.75 13.39 -11.71
C SER A 115 5.91 14.39 -11.91
N LEU A 116 7.08 13.94 -12.35
CA LEU A 116 8.24 14.80 -12.57
C LEU A 116 8.01 15.76 -13.73
N ASP A 117 8.45 17.01 -13.53
CA ASP A 117 8.52 18.05 -14.54
C ASP A 117 9.96 18.59 -14.69
N LEU A 118 10.18 19.39 -15.74
CA LEU A 118 11.47 20.03 -15.99
C LEU A 118 11.83 21.09 -14.92
N GLY A 119 10.85 21.63 -14.21
CA GLY A 119 11.09 22.57 -13.10
C GLY A 119 11.67 21.89 -11.86
N ASN A 120 11.52 20.58 -11.72
CA ASN A 120 12.16 19.79 -10.67
C ASN A 120 13.66 19.55 -10.95
N TYR A 121 14.12 19.81 -12.17
CA TYR A 121 15.52 19.64 -12.54
C TYR A 121 16.32 20.92 -12.26
N GLY A 122 17.15 20.87 -11.21
CA GLY A 122 18.12 21.90 -10.89
C GLY A 122 19.54 21.38 -11.04
N VAL A 123 20.36 22.07 -11.84
CA VAL A 123 21.81 21.81 -11.86
C VAL A 123 22.42 22.52 -10.66
N TRP A 124 22.98 21.77 -9.72
CA TRP A 124 23.78 22.35 -8.64
C TRP A 124 25.01 23.04 -9.23
N GLN A 125 25.01 24.37 -9.25
CA GLN A 125 26.22 25.16 -9.54
C GLN A 125 27.06 25.21 -8.26
N ARG A 126 28.23 24.56 -8.26
CA ARG A 126 29.21 24.69 -7.19
C ARG A 126 29.86 26.07 -7.30
N SER A 127 29.73 26.89 -6.26
CA SER A 127 30.54 28.11 -6.05
C SER A 127 31.96 27.75 -5.63
#